data_AF-A0AAD8K3E4-F1
#
_entry.id   AF-A0AAD8K3E4-F1
#
_cell.length_a   1.000
_cell.length_b   1.000
_cell.length_c   1.000
_cell.angle_alpha   90.00
_cell.angle_beta   90.00
_cell.angle_gamma   90.00
#
_symmetry.space_group_name_H-M   'P 1'
#
loop_
_entity.id
_entity.type
_entity.pdbx_description
1 polymer ?
#
loop_
_entity_poly.entity_id
_entity_poly.type
_entity_poly.pdbx_seq_one_letter_code
_entity_poly.pdbx_strand_id
1 'polypeptide(L)'
;MGWVFPDTETEQSGAAPDHINGAKTIRALYELASENYSGKYTVPVLWDKKLKTIVNNESEEIIRMFNTEFNEIAENPSLDLYPSHLQT
;
A
#
# COMPACT_ATOMS: atom_id res chain seq x y z
N MET A 1 5.84 3.91 19.07
CA MET A 1 4.65 3.35 18.41
C MET A 1 4.42 4.15 17.15
N GLY A 2 4.38 3.49 15.99
CA GLY A 2 4.22 4.12 14.67
C GLY A 2 2.74 4.26 14.31
N TRP A 3 2.41 4.00 13.05
CA TRP A 3 1.03 3.95 12.57
C TRP A 3 0.26 2.76 13.18
N VAL A 4 -0.97 3.02 13.64
CA VAL A 4 -1.84 2.08 14.38
C VAL A 4 -3.18 1.96 13.66
N PHE A 5 -3.73 0.75 13.61
CA PHE A 5 -5.10 0.51 13.17
C PHE A 5 -6.05 0.62 14.37
N PRO A 6 -7.21 1.29 14.23
CA PRO A 6 -8.21 1.28 15.29
C PRO A 6 -8.76 -0.14 15.52
N ASP A 7 -9.26 -0.40 16.72
CA ASP A 7 -9.93 -1.65 17.08
C ASP A 7 -11.34 -1.74 16.49
N THR A 8 -11.98 -0.60 16.23
CA THR A 8 -13.35 -0.53 15.67
C THR A 8 -13.49 0.61 14.65
N GLU A 9 -14.50 0.52 13.78
CA GLU A 9 -14.84 1.56 12.78
C GLU A 9 -15.13 2.94 13.39
N THR A 10 -15.54 2.96 14.66
CA THR A 10 -16.03 4.17 15.33
C THR A 10 -15.01 4.79 16.27
N GLU A 11 -13.88 4.12 16.51
CA GLU A 11 -12.86 4.61 17.44
C GLU A 11 -12.22 5.91 16.94
N GLN A 12 -11.94 5.99 15.64
CA GLN A 12 -11.34 7.15 15.00
C GLN A 12 -12.01 7.43 13.65
N SER A 13 -12.68 8.56 13.53
CA SER A 13 -13.37 8.97 12.29
C SER A 13 -12.40 8.98 11.11
N GLY A 14 -12.76 8.25 10.04
CA GLY A 14 -11.98 8.14 8.81
C GLY A 14 -10.85 7.10 8.84
N ALA A 15 -10.65 6.40 9.97
CA ALA A 15 -9.76 5.25 10.06
C ALA A 15 -10.58 3.96 10.14
N ALA A 16 -10.00 2.85 9.69
CA ALA A 16 -10.64 1.54 9.70
C ALA A 16 -9.68 0.49 10.27
N PRO A 17 -10.17 -0.55 10.96
CA PRO A 17 -9.37 -1.71 11.34
C PRO A 17 -8.73 -2.39 10.13
N ASP A 18 -7.64 -3.13 10.35
CA ASP A 18 -7.11 -4.00 9.29
C ASP A 18 -8.00 -5.24 9.11
N HIS A 19 -8.91 -5.18 8.13
CA HIS A 19 -9.78 -6.30 7.77
C HIS A 19 -9.07 -7.44 7.03
N ILE A 20 -7.83 -7.24 6.58
CA ILE A 20 -7.13 -8.21 5.74
C ILE A 20 -6.27 -9.14 6.60
N ASN A 21 -5.43 -8.59 7.48
CA ASN A 21 -4.51 -9.37 8.30
C ASN A 21 -4.82 -9.30 9.81
N GLY A 22 -5.74 -8.42 10.23
CA GLY A 22 -6.01 -8.19 11.65
C GLY A 22 -4.85 -7.53 12.40
N ALA A 23 -3.91 -6.89 11.69
CA ALA A 23 -2.77 -6.24 12.29
C ALA A 23 -3.20 -5.03 13.14
N LYS A 24 -2.54 -4.82 14.27
CA LYS A 24 -2.77 -3.63 15.13
C LYS A 24 -1.91 -2.44 14.75
N THR A 25 -0.82 -2.67 14.01
CA THR A 25 0.10 -1.60 13.59
C THR A 25 0.64 -1.86 12.19
N ILE A 26 1.09 -0.82 11.50
CA ILE A 26 1.81 -1.00 10.22
C ILE A 26 3.09 -1.81 10.42
N ARG A 27 3.78 -1.65 11.55
CA ARG A 27 4.94 -2.49 11.90
C ARG A 27 4.60 -3.98 11.85
N ALA A 28 3.46 -4.39 12.40
CA ALA A 28 3.02 -5.79 12.36
C ALA A 28 2.80 -6.31 10.92
N LEU A 29 2.44 -5.45 9.95
CA LEU A 29 2.37 -5.84 8.54
C LEU A 29 3.76 -6.10 7.94
N TYR A 30 4.75 -5.26 8.27
CA TYR A 30 6.13 -5.50 7.83
C TYR A 30 6.73 -6.78 8.44
N GLU A 31 6.46 -7.01 9.73
CA GLU A 31 6.89 -8.24 10.43
C GLU A 31 6.18 -9.48 9.86
N LEU A 32 4.92 -9.36 9.43
CA LEU A 32 4.19 -10.44 8.74
C LEU A 32 4.79 -10.74 7.36
N ALA A 33 5.22 -9.72 6.62
CA ALA A 33 5.82 -9.89 5.30
C ALA A 33 7.25 -10.43 5.35
N SER A 34 8.02 -10.07 6.40
CA SER A 34 9.41 -10.51 6.58
C SER A 34 9.83 -10.41 8.04
N GLU A 35 10.23 -11.55 8.61
CA GLU A 35 10.75 -11.64 9.98
C GLU A 35 12.06 -10.85 10.18
N ASN A 36 12.77 -10.54 9.10
CA ASN A 36 14.10 -9.90 9.12
C ASN A 36 14.08 -8.44 8.64
N TYR A 37 12.91 -7.80 8.57
CA TYR A 37 12.84 -6.41 8.16
C TYR A 37 13.49 -5.47 9.20
N SER A 38 14.49 -4.69 8.77
CA SER A 38 15.25 -3.79 9.65
C SER A 38 15.09 -2.29 9.30
N GLY A 39 14.17 -1.96 8.41
CA GLY A 39 13.95 -0.59 7.92
C GLY A 39 12.94 0.21 8.73
N LYS A 40 12.48 1.33 8.17
CA LYS A 40 11.39 2.14 8.74
C LYS A 40 10.03 1.56 8.35
N TYR A 41 9.12 1.47 9.30
CA TYR A 41 7.73 1.08 9.05
C TYR A 41 6.93 2.28 8.53
N THR A 42 6.80 2.39 7.21
CA THR A 42 6.22 3.56 6.54
C THR A 42 4.84 3.27 5.96
N VAL A 43 4.13 4.35 5.61
CA VAL A 43 3.01 4.34 4.67
C VAL A 43 3.42 5.16 3.45
N PRO A 44 2.86 4.91 2.25
CA PRO A 44 1.89 3.86 1.91
C PRO A 44 2.50 2.44 1.89
N VAL A 45 1.64 1.41 1.93
CA VAL A 45 2.00 0.00 1.73
C VAL A 45 1.08 -0.60 0.69
N LEU A 46 1.62 -1.05 -0.44
CA LEU A 46 0.91 -1.89 -1.41
C LEU A 46 1.08 -3.35 -1.00
N TRP A 47 -0.03 -4.01 -0.68
CA TRP A 47 -0.04 -5.36 -0.09
C TRP A 47 -0.58 -6.41 -1.06
N ASP A 48 0.12 -7.54 -1.20
CA ASP A 48 -0.40 -8.71 -1.90
C ASP A 48 -1.16 -9.60 -0.93
N LYS A 49 -2.49 -9.64 -1.09
CA LYS A 49 -3.39 -10.49 -0.30
C LYS A 49 -3.18 -12.00 -0.52
N LYS A 50 -2.68 -12.42 -1.68
CA LYS A 50 -2.49 -13.85 -2.03
C LYS A 50 -1.23 -14.38 -1.39
N LEU A 51 -0.10 -13.69 -1.58
CA LEU A 51 1.19 -14.10 -1.03
C LEU A 51 1.43 -13.59 0.40
N LYS A 52 0.55 -12.73 0.92
CA LYS A 52 0.64 -12.11 2.25
C LYS A 52 1.99 -11.42 2.47
N THR A 53 2.37 -10.57 1.51
CA THR A 53 3.62 -9.81 1.56
C THR A 53 3.43 -8.40 1.02
N ILE A 54 4.43 -7.55 1.27
CA ILE A 54 4.49 -6.19 0.73
C ILE A 54 4.98 -6.28 -0.71
N VAL A 55 4.19 -5.76 -1.65
CA VAL A 55 4.60 -5.59 -3.05
C VAL A 55 5.55 -4.41 -3.18
N ASN A 56 5.17 -3.26 -2.61
CA ASN A 56 5.96 -2.03 -2.68
C ASN A 56 5.56 -1.09 -1.52
N ASN A 57 6.49 -0.28 -1.03
CA ASN A 57 6.25 0.76 -0.01
C ASN A 57 6.86 2.12 -0.38
N GLU A 58 7.31 2.29 -1.63
CA GLU A 58 7.77 3.55 -2.20
C GLU A 58 6.61 4.19 -2.99
N SER A 59 6.17 5.35 -2.52
CA SER A 59 5.00 6.04 -3.06
C SER A 59 5.15 6.42 -4.53
N GLU A 60 6.34 6.83 -4.96
CA GLU A 60 6.60 7.21 -6.34
C GLU A 60 6.48 6.01 -7.29
N GLU A 61 6.98 4.84 -6.88
CA GLU A 61 6.86 3.62 -7.68
C GLU A 61 5.43 3.11 -7.71
N ILE A 62 4.71 3.16 -6.58
CA ILE A 62 3.30 2.73 -6.50
C ILE A 62 2.42 3.51 -7.47
N ILE A 63 2.56 4.85 -7.53
CA ILE A 63 1.74 5.65 -8.46
C ILE A 63 2.10 5.37 -9.92
N ARG A 64 3.36 5.02 -10.22
CA ARG A 64 3.78 4.61 -11.56
C ARG A 64 3.21 3.26 -11.95
N MET A 65 3.18 2.30 -11.03
CA MET A 65 2.52 1.01 -11.23
C MET A 65 1.03 1.20 -11.51
N PHE A 66 0.34 2.03 -10.71
CA PHE A 66 -1.08 2.30 -10.90
C PHE A 66 -1.40 3.02 -12.22
N ASN A 67 -0.45 3.78 -12.75
CA ASN A 67 -0.61 4.48 -14.03
C ASN A 67 -0.65 3.53 -15.24
N THR A 68 -0.08 2.32 -15.16
CA THR A 68 0.08 1.45 -16.34
C THR A 68 -0.32 0.00 -16.14
N GLU A 69 -0.03 -0.61 -15.00
CA GLU A 69 -0.14 -2.08 -14.80
C GLU A 69 -1.58 -2.60 -14.86
N PHE A 70 -2.58 -1.72 -14.73
CA PHE A 70 -4.00 -2.07 -14.75
C PHE A 70 -4.75 -1.59 -16.00
N ASN A 71 -4.06 -1.10 -17.03
CA ASN A 71 -4.69 -0.54 -18.23
C ASN A 71 -5.61 -1.53 -18.97
N GLU A 72 -5.35 -2.83 -18.90
CA GLU A 72 -6.23 -3.82 -19.56
C GLU A 72 -7.63 -3.92 -18.94
N ILE A 73 -7.82 -3.43 -17.71
CA ILE A 73 -9.08 -3.52 -16.97
C ILE A 73 -9.59 -2.16 -16.45
N ALA A 74 -8.87 -1.08 -16.72
CA ALA A 74 -9.22 0.26 -16.27
C ALA A 74 -10.37 0.87 -17.08
N GLU A 75 -11.19 1.71 -16.44
CA GLU A 75 -12.23 2.48 -17.13
C GLU A 75 -11.64 3.56 -18.07
N ASN A 76 -10.45 4.07 -17.76
CA ASN A 76 -9.76 5.12 -18.51
C ASN A 76 -8.34 4.68 -18.92
N PRO A 77 -8.20 3.64 -19.76
CA PRO A 77 -6.91 3.00 -20.05
C PRO A 77 -5.95 3.86 -20.89
N SER A 78 -6.45 4.96 -21.46
CA SER A 78 -5.66 5.92 -22.23
C SER A 78 -5.12 7.08 -21.40
N LEU A 79 -5.48 7.19 -20.12
CA LEU A 79 -4.96 8.23 -19.24
C LEU A 79 -3.54 7.86 -18.81
N ASP A 80 -2.58 8.69 -19.19
CA ASP A 80 -1.17 8.55 -18.78
C ASP A 80 -0.74 9.81 -18.03
N LEU A 81 -0.53 9.68 -16.72
CA LEU A 81 -0.07 10.73 -15.82
C LEU A 81 1.46 10.89 -15.82
N TYR A 82 2.20 10.01 -16.52
CA TYR A 82 3.65 10.07 -16.66
C TYR A 82 4.12 9.80 -18.10
N PRO A 83 3.63 10.56 -19.09
CA PRO A 83 3.91 10.28 -20.49
C PRO A 83 5.37 10.58 -20.84
N SER A 84 5.97 9.72 -21.67
CA SER A 84 7.41 9.74 -22.00
C SER A 84 7.96 11.09 -22.45
N HIS A 85 7.16 11.88 -23.17
CA HIS A 85 7.56 13.19 -23.68
C HIS A 85 7.57 14.32 -22.63
N LEU A 86 7.05 14.08 -21.42
CA LEU A 86 7.08 15.02 -20.29
C LEU A 86 8.00 14.56 -19.15
N GLN A 87 8.64 13.39 -19.30
CA GLN A 87 9.59 12.89 -18.30
C GLN A 87 10.88 13.72 -18.40
N THR A 88 11.36 14.22 -17.26
CA THR A 88 12.59 15.02 -17.13
C THR A 88 13.75 14.19 -16.64
#